data_AF-A0A351CME3-F1
#
_entry.id   AF-A0A351CME3-F1
#
_cell.length_a   1.000
_cell.length_b   1.000
_cell.length_c   1.000
_cell.angle_alpha   90.00
_cell.angle_beta   90.00
_cell.angle_gamma   90.00
#
_symmetry.space_group_name_H-M   'P 1'
#
loop_
_entity.id
_entity.type
_entity.pdbx_description
1 polymer ?
#
loop_
_entity_poly.entity_id
_entity_poly.type
_entity_poly.pdbx_seq_one_letter_code
_entity_poly.pdbx_strand_id
1 'polypeptide(L)' 'WGDETIDDKTRSMMNLTMIAALGKMHEWELHCKGALNNGVSKEEIKAIIHAIAIYCGVPQGVECFRIARSVLEKEGKL' A
#
# COMPACT_ATOMS: atom_id res chain seq x y z
N TRP A 1 -3.80 4.09 -15.32
CA TRP A 1 -5.05 4.46 -14.62
C TRP A 1 -6.16 4.52 -15.65
N GLY A 2 -6.22 5.51 -16.55
CA GLY A 2 -6.84 5.42 -17.90
C GLY A 2 -8.34 5.09 -18.01
N ASP A 3 -8.95 4.58 -16.96
CA ASP A 3 -10.37 4.29 -16.77
C ASP A 3 -10.80 5.02 -15.49
N GLU A 4 -11.73 5.95 -15.67
CA GLU A 4 -12.16 6.91 -14.65
C GLU A 4 -13.32 6.38 -13.78
N THR A 5 -13.78 5.14 -14.03
CA THR A 5 -14.89 4.54 -13.26
C THR A 5 -14.55 4.34 -11.79
N ILE A 6 -13.27 4.09 -11.49
CA ILE A 6 -12.72 3.99 -10.13
C ILE A 6 -11.64 5.06 -9.99
N ASP A 7 -11.80 5.91 -8.97
CA ASP A 7 -10.88 7.00 -8.68
C ASP A 7 -9.47 6.50 -8.34
N ASP A 8 -8.47 7.36 -8.55
CA ASP A 8 -7.05 7.02 -8.38
C ASP A 8 -6.70 6.59 -6.94
N LYS A 9 -7.39 7.15 -5.94
CA LYS A 9 -7.17 6.78 -4.55
C LYS A 9 -7.65 5.35 -4.33
N THR A 10 -8.90 5.05 -4.68
CA THR A 10 -9.49 3.71 -4.52
C THR A 10 -8.69 2.66 -5.30
N ARG A 11 -8.33 2.94 -6.56
CA ARG A 11 -7.56 1.99 -7.36
C ARG A 11 -6.13 1.83 -6.81
N SER A 12 -5.55 2.82 -6.12
CA SER A 12 -4.26 2.69 -5.40
C SER A 12 -4.37 1.76 -4.19
N MET A 13 -5.44 1.87 -3.41
CA MET A 13 -5.70 0.96 -2.31
C MET A 13 -5.84 -0.49 -2.78
N MET A 14 -6.58 -0.72 -3.87
CA MET A 14 -6.71 -2.05 -4.49
C MET A 14 -5.38 -2.57 -5.00
N ASN A 15 -4.57 -1.72 -5.64
CA ASN A 15 -3.29 -2.15 -6.18
C ASN A 15 -2.31 -2.58 -5.08
N LEU A 16 -2.29 -1.87 -3.94
CA LEU A 16 -1.46 -2.27 -2.80
C LEU A 16 -1.81 -3.65 -2.25
N THR A 17 -3.10 -3.99 -2.14
CA THR A 17 -3.49 -5.33 -1.66
C THR A 17 -3.14 -6.42 -2.67
N MET A 18 -3.36 -6.17 -3.97
CA MET A 18 -3.02 -7.13 -5.03
C MET A 18 -1.51 -7.39 -5.14
N ILE A 19 -0.68 -6.35 -5.15
CA ILE A 19 0.78 -6.49 -5.20
C ILE A 19 1.31 -7.21 -3.96
N ALA A 20 0.71 -6.94 -2.79
CA ALA A 20 1.04 -7.66 -1.57
C ALA A 20 0.69 -9.14 -1.65
N ALA A 21 -0.51 -9.48 -2.13
CA ALA A 21 -0.92 -10.87 -2.33
C ALA A 21 0.00 -11.63 -3.31
N LEU A 22 0.56 -10.94 -4.30
CA LEU A 22 1.51 -11.51 -5.27
C LEU A 22 2.96 -11.58 -4.76
N GLY A 23 3.26 -11.07 -3.57
CA GLY A 23 4.61 -11.06 -3.01
C GLY A 23 5.61 -10.15 -3.75
N LYS A 24 5.13 -9.18 -4.54
CA LYS A 24 5.99 -8.32 -5.37
C LYS A 24 6.42 -7.07 -4.59
N MET A 25 7.27 -7.26 -3.58
CA MET A 25 7.59 -6.22 -2.59
C MET A 25 8.37 -5.02 -3.13
N HIS A 26 9.18 -5.20 -4.16
CA HIS A 26 9.83 -4.06 -4.83
C HIS A 26 8.80 -3.12 -5.47
N GLU A 27 7.82 -3.68 -6.18
CA GLU A 27 6.70 -2.90 -6.74
C GLU A 27 5.82 -2.32 -5.63
N TRP A 28 5.66 -3.05 -4.53
CA TRP A 28 4.86 -2.60 -3.39
C TRP A 28 5.41 -1.30 -2.79
N GLU A 29 6.74 -1.18 -2.62
CA GLU A 29 7.37 0.05 -2.16
C GLU A 29 7.06 1.24 -3.09
N LEU A 30 7.27 1.04 -4.40
CA LEU A 30 7.02 2.07 -5.41
C LEU A 30 5.56 2.52 -5.41
N HIS A 31 4.63 1.56 -5.36
CA HIS A 31 3.20 1.84 -5.35
C HIS A 31 2.69 2.39 -4.02
N CYS A 32 3.35 2.10 -2.89
CA CYS A 32 3.03 2.72 -1.61
C CYS A 32 3.30 4.23 -1.65
N LYS A 33 4.41 4.64 -2.28
CA LYS A 33 4.68 6.06 -2.55
C LYS A 33 3.64 6.66 -3.51
N GLY A 34 3.33 5.96 -4.60
CA GLY A 34 2.31 6.40 -5.54
C GLY A 34 0.93 6.58 -4.90
N ALA A 35 0.54 5.67 -4.01
CA ALA A 35 -0.71 5.72 -3.26
C ALA A 35 -0.80 6.98 -2.38
N LEU A 36 0.30 7.36 -1.71
CA LEU A 36 0.37 8.60 -0.93
C LEU A 36 0.15 9.85 -1.79
N ASN A 37 0.65 9.85 -3.02
CA ASN A 37 0.45 10.96 -3.98
C ASN A 37 -0.99 11.01 -4.50
N ASN A 38 -1.63 9.85 -4.63
CA ASN A 38 -3.03 9.72 -5.03
C ASN A 38 -4.00 9.93 -3.87
N GLY A 39 -3.54 10.39 -2.71
CA GLY A 39 -4.39 10.77 -1.58
C GLY A 39 -4.77 9.64 -0.62
N VAL A 40 -4.12 8.48 -0.69
CA VAL A 40 -4.24 7.45 0.35
C VAL A 40 -3.51 7.93 1.61
N SER A 41 -4.22 7.96 2.75
CA SER A 41 -3.66 8.43 4.02
C SER A 41 -2.79 7.36 4.70
N LYS A 42 -2.01 7.79 5.69
CA LYS A 42 -1.22 6.88 6.55
C LYS A 42 -2.13 5.87 7.26
N GLU A 43 -3.29 6.33 7.72
CA GLU A 43 -4.28 5.53 8.42
C GLU A 43 -4.90 4.49 7.49
N GLU A 44 -5.17 4.85 6.24
CA GLU A 44 -5.65 3.93 5.21
C GLU A 44 -4.59 2.91 4.83
N ILE A 45 -3.32 3.30 4.70
CA ILE A 45 -2.19 2.36 4.47
C ILE A 45 -2.10 1.37 5.62
N LYS A 46 -2.23 1.83 6.88
CA LYS A 46 -2.25 0.92 8.04
C LYS A 46 -3.42 -0.07 7.98
N ALA A 47 -4.62 0.39 7.60
CA ALA A 47 -5.78 -0.48 7.44
C ALA A 47 -5.60 -1.50 6.30
N ILE A 48 -4.99 -1.10 5.19
CA ILE A 48 -4.61 -1.99 4.07
C ILE A 48 -3.63 -3.06 4.55
N ILE A 49 -2.58 -2.68 5.28
CA ILE A 49 -1.60 -3.63 5.84
C ILE A 49 -2.27 -4.60 6.81
N HIS A 50 -3.24 -4.13 7.61
CA HIS A 50 -4.02 -4.98 8.49
C HIS A 50 -4.82 -6.02 7.70
N ALA A 51 -5.49 -5.61 6.61
CA ALA A 51 -6.19 -6.53 5.73
C ALA A 51 -5.22 -7.55 5.06
N ILE A 52 -4.06 -7.10 4.60
CA ILE A 52 -3.01 -7.99 4.05
C ILE A 52 -2.56 -9.01 5.09
N ALA A 53 -2.36 -8.61 6.35
CA ALA A 53 -1.98 -9.53 7.42
C ALA A 53 -3.04 -10.62 7.67
N ILE A 54 -4.33 -10.27 7.58
CA ILE A 54 -5.45 -11.22 7.75
C ILE A 54 -5.54 -12.18 6.56
N TYR A 55 -5.53 -11.66 5.32
CA TYR A 55 -5.88 -12.45 4.14
C TYR A 55 -4.68 -13.03 3.39
N CYS A 56 -3.50 -12.43 3.54
CA CYS A 56 -2.24 -12.88 2.92
C CYS A 56 -1.23 -13.41 3.95
N GLY A 57 -1.58 -13.37 5.25
CA GLY A 57 -0.77 -13.86 6.35
C GLY A 57 0.08 -12.78 7.02
N VAL A 58 0.28 -12.95 8.34
CA VAL A 58 1.05 -12.03 9.19
C VAL A 58 2.46 -11.74 8.65
N PRO A 59 3.24 -12.72 8.14
CA PRO A 59 4.56 -12.42 7.58
C PRO A 59 4.51 -11.40 6.43
N GLN A 60 3.49 -11.50 5.57
CA GLN A 60 3.32 -10.59 4.45
C GLN A 60 2.95 -9.17 4.93
N GLY A 61 2.07 -9.09 5.93
CA GLY A 61 1.71 -7.83 6.57
C GLY A 61 2.90 -7.16 7.26
N VAL A 62 3.77 -7.92 7.94
CA VAL A 62 4.99 -7.39 8.58
C VAL A 62 5.95 -6.81 7.55
N GLU A 63 6.13 -7.48 6.41
CA GLU A 63 6.99 -6.96 5.34
C GLU A 63 6.42 -5.66 4.73
N CYS A 64 5.11 -5.62 4.46
CA CYS A 64 4.44 -4.39 4.03
C CYS A 64 4.58 -3.26 5.06
N PHE A 65 4.45 -3.56 6.36
CA PHE A 65 4.64 -2.58 7.44
C PHE A 65 6.06 -2.00 7.44
N ARG A 66 7.09 -2.85 7.32
CA ARG A 66 8.50 -2.43 7.29
C ARG A 66 8.76 -1.47 6.12
N ILE A 67 8.24 -1.82 4.94
CA ILE A 67 8.38 -1.00 3.73
C ILE A 67 7.60 0.31 3.88
N ALA A 68 6.34 0.26 4.30
CA ALA A 68 5.49 1.44 4.49
C ALA A 68 6.11 2.44 5.46
N ARG A 69 6.69 1.97 6.56
CA ARG A 69 7.42 2.82 7.50
C ARG A 69 8.57 3.56 6.81
N SER A 70 9.40 2.86 6.04
CA SER A 70 10.51 3.48 5.31
C SER A 70 10.01 4.52 4.30
N VAL A 71 8.93 4.23 3.57
CA VAL A 71 8.32 5.18 2.63
C VAL A 71 7.79 6.41 3.38
N LEU A 72 7.04 6.23 4.46
CA LEU A 72 6.49 7.34 5.25
C LEU A 72 7.58 8.22 5.87
N GLU A 73 8.69 7.64 6.36
CA GLU A 73 9.85 8.39 6.85
C GLU A 73 10.48 9.23 5.72
N LYS A 74 10.71 8.64 4.55
CA LYS A 74 11.28 9.35 3.37
C LYS A 74 10.39 10.50 2.89
N GLU A 75 9.07 10.35 2.98
CA GLU A 75 8.10 11.37 2.56
C GLU A 75 7.74 12.38 3.69
N GLY A 76 8.37 12.29 4.86
CA GLY A 76 8.13 13.20 5.99
C GLY A 76 6.73 13.07 6.62
N LYS A 77 6.13 11.88 6.54
CA LYS A 77 4.76 11.56 7.00
C LYS A 77 4.73 10.60 8.20
N LEU A 78 5.89 10.29 8.81
CA LEU A 78 5.95 9.46 10.01
C LEU A 78 5.72 10.26 11.29
#